data_AF-A0A538AV52-F1
#
_entry.id   AF-A0A538AV52-F1
#
_cell.length_a   1.000
_cell.length_b   1.000
_cell.length_c   1.000
_cell.angle_alpha   90.00
_cell.angle_beta   90.00
_cell.angle_gamma   90.00
#
_symmetry.space_group_name_H-M   'P 1'
#
loop_
_entity.id
_entity.type
_entity.pdbx_description
1 polymer ?
#
loop_
_entity_poly.entity_id
_entity_poly.type
_entity_poly.pdbx_seq_one_letter_code
_entity_poly.pdbx_strand_id
1 'polypeptide(L)'
;MGGSLDLAKWSQQAAGGGDTHTANAVADGFSKAVEFVVTPAVFALGGHFLDRWLGTAPILMAVLFFWALAVTVAMAIRDYNARMKAEEDRLMGRAPQFGSTE
;
A
#
# COMPACT_ATOMS: atom_id res chain seq x y z
N MET A 1 -4.05 -48.29 -0.71
CA MET A 1 -3.02 -47.56 0.06
C MET A 1 -2.80 -46.21 -0.64
N GLY A 2 -3.29 -45.09 -0.10
CA GLY A 2 -3.18 -43.79 -0.80
C GLY A 2 -3.57 -42.52 -0.02
N GLY A 3 -3.88 -42.62 1.29
CA GLY A 3 -4.37 -41.47 2.07
C GLY A 3 -3.31 -40.69 2.86
N SER A 4 -2.10 -41.21 3.01
CA SER A 4 -1.08 -40.60 3.89
C SER A 4 -0.37 -39.39 3.28
N LEU A 5 -0.22 -39.34 1.96
CA LEU A 5 0.41 -38.22 1.23
C LEU A 5 -0.47 -36.96 1.25
N ASP A 6 -1.79 -37.12 1.21
CA ASP A 6 -2.73 -36.00 1.28
C ASP A 6 -2.69 -35.33 2.66
N LEU A 7 -2.76 -36.11 3.74
CA LEU A 7 -2.80 -35.57 5.11
C LEU A 7 -1.52 -34.82 5.49
N ALA A 8 -0.36 -35.27 5.01
CA ALA A 8 0.91 -34.58 5.24
C ALA A 8 0.93 -33.19 4.57
N LYS A 9 0.51 -33.07 3.30
CA LYS A 9 0.46 -31.76 2.61
C LYS A 9 -0.56 -30.80 3.25
N TRP A 10 -1.72 -31.30 3.71
CA TRP A 10 -2.73 -30.46 4.37
C TRP A 10 -2.25 -29.96 5.74
N SER A 11 -1.51 -30.80 6.48
CA SER A 11 -0.91 -30.39 7.76
C SER A 11 0.19 -29.34 7.60
N GLN A 12 1.02 -29.46 6.55
CA GLN A 12 2.11 -28.53 6.27
C GLN A 12 1.57 -27.18 5.74
N GLN A 13 0.49 -27.22 4.96
CA GLN A 13 -0.20 -26.04 4.45
C GLN A 13 -0.98 -25.28 5.55
N ALA A 14 -1.52 -25.99 6.55
CA ALA A 14 -2.14 -25.39 7.73
C ALA A 14 -1.12 -24.80 8.72
N ALA A 15 0.07 -25.40 8.84
CA ALA A 15 1.13 -24.91 9.72
C ALA A 15 1.96 -23.75 9.13
N GLY A 16 1.97 -23.56 7.81
CA GLY A 16 2.77 -22.53 7.12
C GLY A 16 2.02 -21.29 6.62
N GLY A 17 0.68 -21.27 6.69
CA GLY A 17 -0.14 -20.32 5.91
C GLY A 17 -0.78 -19.13 6.66
N GLY A 18 -0.74 -19.08 7.99
CA GLY A 18 -1.60 -18.16 8.78
C GLY A 18 -1.02 -16.79 9.12
N ASP A 19 0.28 -16.71 9.36
CA ASP A 19 0.80 -15.62 10.22
C ASP A 19 1.57 -14.55 9.44
N THR A 20 2.27 -14.96 8.38
CA THR A 20 3.17 -14.09 7.62
C THR A 20 2.42 -13.10 6.74
N HIS A 21 1.32 -13.51 6.10
CA HIS A 21 0.52 -12.61 5.25
C HIS A 21 -0.13 -11.48 6.05
N THR A 22 -0.67 -11.79 7.23
CA THR A 22 -1.32 -10.81 8.10
C THR A 22 -0.30 -9.87 8.73
N ALA A 23 0.85 -10.40 9.18
CA ALA A 23 1.94 -9.58 9.71
C ALA A 23 2.48 -8.59 8.67
N ASN A 24 2.66 -9.03 7.43
CA ASN A 24 3.12 -8.16 6.33
C ASN A 24 2.09 -7.08 6.00
N ALA A 25 0.79 -7.40 5.97
CA ALA A 25 -0.25 -6.41 5.70
C ALA A 25 -0.33 -5.32 6.80
N VAL A 26 -0.13 -5.71 8.07
CA VAL A 26 -0.09 -4.76 9.20
C VAL A 26 1.16 -3.87 9.11
N ALA A 27 2.32 -4.45 8.81
CA ALA A 27 3.57 -3.70 8.65
C ALA A 27 3.48 -2.69 7.49
N ASP A 28 2.93 -3.11 6.35
CA ASP A 28 2.71 -2.26 5.18
C ASP A 28 1.77 -1.09 5.49
N GLY A 29 0.64 -1.37 6.17
CA GLY A 29 -0.31 -0.35 6.57
C GLY A 29 0.30 0.67 7.53
N PHE A 30 1.08 0.21 8.51
CA PHE A 30 1.80 1.08 9.43
C PHE A 30 2.84 1.94 8.72
N SER A 31 3.65 1.35 7.84
CA SER A 31 4.64 2.09 7.05
C SER A 31 3.99 3.20 6.21
N LYS A 32 2.85 2.90 5.59
CA LYS A 32 2.07 3.88 4.81
C LYS A 32 1.58 5.03 5.70
N ALA A 33 1.06 4.71 6.89
CA ALA A 33 0.58 5.71 7.85
C ALA A 33 1.72 6.63 8.33
N VAL A 34 2.90 6.07 8.61
CA VAL A 34 4.09 6.86 8.95
C VAL A 34 4.48 7.79 7.81
N GLU A 35 4.54 7.28 6.57
CA GLU A 35 4.87 8.09 5.39
C GLU A 35 3.91 9.26 5.19
N PHE A 36 2.62 9.03 5.44
CA PHE A 36 1.56 10.05 5.37
C PHE A 36 1.77 11.21 6.34
N VAL A 37 2.44 10.98 7.47
CA VAL A 37 2.70 12.01 8.46
C VAL A 37 4.09 12.61 8.27
N VAL A 38 5.10 11.75 8.06
CA VAL A 38 6.51 12.16 7.97
C VAL A 38 6.75 13.04 6.76
N THR A 39 6.23 12.68 5.58
CA THR A 39 6.49 13.44 4.36
C THR A 39 5.95 14.87 4.46
N PRO A 40 4.65 15.12 4.76
CA PRO A 40 4.17 16.49 4.94
C PRO A 40 4.86 17.23 6.08
N ALA A 41 5.19 16.54 7.18
CA ALA A 41 5.88 17.17 8.31
C ALA A 41 7.28 17.67 7.94
N VAL A 42 8.07 16.88 7.20
CA VAL A 42 9.41 17.28 6.73
C VAL A 42 9.31 18.50 5.80
N PHE A 43 8.35 18.50 4.87
CA PHE A 43 8.13 19.63 3.97
C PHE A 43 7.64 20.89 4.70
N ALA A 44 6.76 20.75 5.70
CA ALA A 44 6.34 21.86 6.55
C ALA A 44 7.52 22.44 7.33
N LEU A 45 8.32 21.59 7.98
CA LEU A 45 9.51 22.04 8.73
C LEU A 45 10.50 22.75 7.81
N GLY A 46 10.79 22.18 6.64
CA GLY A 46 11.65 22.81 5.64
C GLY A 46 11.11 24.18 5.19
N GLY A 47 9.81 24.27 4.90
CA GLY A 47 9.15 25.52 4.56
C GLY A 47 9.19 26.55 5.67
N HIS A 48 9.05 26.14 6.93
CA HIS A 48 9.17 27.04 8.08
C HIS A 48 10.59 27.61 8.24
N PHE A 49 11.63 26.79 8.09
CA PHE A 49 13.01 27.28 8.11
C PHE A 49 13.29 28.24 6.96
N LEU A 50 12.75 27.94 5.77
CA LEU A 50 12.89 28.78 4.59
C LEU A 50 12.15 30.11 4.75
N ASP A 51 10.93 30.08 5.30
CA ASP A 51 10.14 31.27 5.62
C ASP A 51 10.91 32.19 6.59
N ARG A 52 11.54 31.60 7.62
CA ARG A 52 12.31 32.35 8.60
C ARG A 52 13.60 32.94 8.05
N TRP A 53 14.18 32.33 7.01
CA TRP A 53 15.37 32.85 6.33
C TRP A 53 15.04 33.96 5.33
N LEU A 54 13.93 33.85 4.59
CA LEU A 54 13.51 34.84 3.60
C LEU A 54 12.69 35.99 4.21
N GLY A 55 12.28 35.88 5.48
CA GLY A 55 11.39 36.84 6.13
C GLY A 55 9.97 36.81 5.57
N THR A 56 9.59 35.75 4.85
CA THR A 56 8.21 35.54 4.42
C THR A 56 7.37 35.15 5.64
N ALA A 57 6.14 35.66 5.70
CA ALA A 57 5.11 35.06 6.56
C ALA A 57 5.00 33.54 6.26
N PRO A 58 4.35 32.68 7.08
CA PRO A 58 4.41 31.21 6.97
C PRO A 58 3.69 30.62 5.73
N ILE A 59 4.02 31.15 4.56
CA ILE A 59 3.41 30.91 3.25
C ILE A 59 4.11 29.73 2.60
N LEU A 60 5.46 29.68 2.60
CA LEU A 60 6.18 28.54 2.02
C LEU A 60 5.93 27.28 2.85
N MET A 61 5.87 27.39 4.17
CA MET A 61 5.43 26.31 5.07
C MET A 61 4.07 25.76 4.66
N ALA A 62 3.06 26.63 4.53
CA ALA A 62 1.70 26.21 4.17
C ALA A 62 1.66 25.58 2.78
N VAL A 63 2.27 26.23 1.78
CA VAL A 63 2.30 25.74 0.40
C VAL A 63 2.99 24.38 0.31
N LEU A 64 4.18 24.23 0.90
CA LEU A 64 4.93 22.97 0.86
C LEU A 64 4.20 21.86 1.63
N PHE A 65 3.58 22.17 2.77
CA PHE A 65 2.78 21.20 3.52
C PHE A 65 1.60 20.69 2.70
N PHE A 66 0.75 21.58 2.18
CA PHE A 66 -0.43 21.17 1.40
C PHE A 66 -0.05 20.49 0.10
N TRP A 67 1.03 20.93 -0.55
CA TRP A 67 1.55 20.28 -1.74
C TRP A 67 2.03 18.85 -1.44
N ALA A 68 2.85 18.67 -0.40
CA ALA A 68 3.33 17.35 0.01
C ALA A 68 2.19 16.41 0.44
N LEU A 69 1.19 16.95 1.14
CA LEU A 69 -0.03 16.23 1.49
C LEU A 69 -0.81 15.79 0.25
N ALA A 70 -1.01 16.68 -0.72
CA ALA A 70 -1.71 16.35 -1.96
C ALA A 70 -0.98 15.26 -2.76
N VAL A 71 0.35 15.35 -2.88
CA VAL A 71 1.16 14.34 -3.58
C VAL A 71 1.09 12.98 -2.89
N THR A 72 1.24 12.93 -1.56
CA THR A 72 1.18 11.68 -0.79
C THR A 72 -0.19 11.01 -0.89
N VAL A 73 -1.29 11.78 -0.78
CA VAL A 73 -2.65 11.28 -1.01
C VAL A 73 -2.79 10.73 -2.43
N ALA A 74 -2.35 11.48 -3.45
CA ALA A 74 -2.46 11.04 -4.84
C ALA A 74 -1.68 9.74 -5.10
N MET A 75 -0.48 9.60 -4.53
CA MET A 75 0.31 8.36 -4.63
C MET A 75 -0.40 7.18 -3.95
N ALA A 76 -1.00 7.40 -2.77
CA ALA A 76 -1.74 6.36 -2.08
C ALA A 76 -2.94 5.84 -2.90
N ILE A 77 -3.69 6.76 -3.54
CA ILE A 77 -4.81 6.39 -4.42
C ILE A 77 -4.31 5.61 -5.64
N ARG A 78 -3.22 6.05 -6.27
CA ARG A 78 -2.65 5.35 -7.44
C ARG A 78 -2.17 3.96 -7.11
N ASP A 79 -1.50 3.79 -5.96
CA ASP A 79 -1.04 2.49 -5.49
C ASP A 79 -2.22 1.54 -5.21
N TYR A 80 -3.27 2.05 -4.55
CA TYR A 80 -4.50 1.28 -4.33
C TYR A 80 -5.15 0.82 -5.64
N ASN A 81 -5.31 1.73 -6.61
CA ASN A 81 -5.88 1.39 -7.91
C ASN A 81 -5.02 0.39 -8.69
N ALA A 82 -3.69 0.49 -8.60
CA ALA A 82 -2.78 -0.46 -9.23
C ALA A 82 -2.91 -1.87 -8.62
N ARG A 83 -3.06 -1.97 -7.28
CA ARG A 83 -3.30 -3.24 -6.59
C ARG A 83 -4.64 -3.86 -6.97
N MET A 84 -5.69 -3.06 -7.03
CA MET A 84 -7.02 -3.53 -7.45
C MET A 84 -7.02 -4.02 -8.89
N LYS A 85 -6.41 -3.27 -9.81
CA LYS A 85 -6.28 -3.70 -11.21
C LYS A 85 -5.49 -5.01 -11.34
N ALA A 86 -4.39 -5.16 -10.60
CA ALA A 86 -3.61 -6.39 -10.61
C ALA A 86 -4.42 -7.60 -10.10
N GLU A 87 -5.32 -7.39 -9.14
CA GLU A 87 -6.19 -8.43 -8.63
C GLU A 87 -7.33 -8.74 -9.60
N GLU A 88 -7.94 -7.72 -10.22
CA GLU A 88 -8.90 -7.90 -11.32
C GLU A 88 -8.31 -8.71 -12.47
N ASP A 89 -7.10 -8.39 -12.92
CA ASP A 89 -6.40 -9.13 -13.99
C ASP A 89 -6.14 -10.59 -13.60
N ARG A 90 -5.80 -10.87 -12.33
CA ARG A 90 -5.65 -12.24 -11.80
C ARG A 90 -6.97 -13.00 -11.78
N LEU A 91 -8.06 -12.34 -11.38
CA LEU A 91 -9.39 -12.94 -11.31
C LEU A 91 -9.96 -13.17 -12.72
N MET A 92 -9.79 -12.22 -13.64
CA MET A 92 -10.19 -12.36 -15.05
C MET A 92 -9.34 -13.41 -15.77
N GLY A 93 -8.04 -13.49 -15.51
CA GLY A 93 -7.19 -14.58 -16.00
C GLY A 93 -7.53 -15.97 -15.42
N ARG A 94 -8.27 -16.01 -14.31
CA ARG A 94 -8.78 -17.23 -13.67
C ARG A 94 -10.23 -17.54 -14.06
N ALA A 95 -10.96 -16.63 -14.72
CA ALA A 95 -12.29 -16.91 -15.22
C ALA A 95 -12.18 -18.11 -16.18
N PRO A 96 -12.78 -19.27 -15.84
CA PRO A 96 -12.74 -20.40 -16.74
C PRO A 96 -13.54 -20.04 -17.99
N GLN A 97 -12.99 -20.37 -19.16
CA GLN A 97 -13.61 -20.31 -20.49
C GLN A 97 -14.88 -21.20 -20.63
N PHE A 98 -15.77 -21.19 -19.65
CA PHE A 98 -17.10 -21.81 -19.72
C PHE A 98 -18.04 -20.87 -20.47
N GLY A 99 -17.95 -20.87 -21.80
CA GLY A 99 -18.94 -20.15 -22.60
C GLY A 99 -18.52 -19.78 -24.01
N SER A 100 -17.90 -20.69 -24.75
CA SER A 100 -17.80 -20.57 -26.21
C SER A 100 -17.67 -21.96 -26.86
N THR A 101 -18.51 -22.90 -26.43
CA THR A 101 -18.84 -24.05 -27.28
C THR A 101 -20.18 -23.74 -27.94
N GLU A 102 -20.10 -23.67 -29.27
CA GLU A 102 -21.18 -23.47 -30.24
C GLU A 102 -22.37 -24.42 -30.05
#